data_AF-A0A367F2A9-F1
#
_entry.id   AF-A0A367F2A9-F1
#
_cell.length_a   1.000
_cell.length_b   1.000
_cell.length_c   1.000
_cell.angle_alpha   90.00
_cell.angle_beta   90.00
_cell.angle_gamma   90.00
#
_symmetry.space_group_name_H-M   'P 1'
#
loop_
_entity.id
_entity.type
_entity.pdbx_description
1 polymer ?
#
loop_
_entity_poly.entity_id
_entity_poly.type
_entity_poly.pdbx_seq_one_letter_code
_entity_poly.pdbx_strand_id
1 'polypeptide(L)' 'MDTAKLELAAKRYHEAEEAFNAAGLDLQAEAVALLRDPDDPTGVHTTVADVTGWTPGYVQQLQAVADAEEEPAP' A
#
# COMPACT_ATOMS: atom_id res chain seq x y z
N MET A 1 16.12 -36.94 10.01
CA MET A 1 14.82 -36.43 9.53
C MET A 1 15.13 -35.62 8.28
N ASP A 2 14.48 -35.91 7.16
CA ASP A 2 14.67 -35.14 5.92
C ASP A 2 13.80 -33.88 5.98
N THR A 3 14.45 -32.72 6.00
CA THR A 3 13.81 -31.39 6.10
C THR A 3 13.63 -30.72 4.75
N ALA A 4 14.06 -31.32 3.64
CA ALA A 4 14.07 -30.66 2.33
C ALA A 4 12.69 -30.15 1.89
N LYS A 5 11.62 -30.91 2.20
CA LYS A 5 10.23 -30.47 1.92
C LYS A 5 9.80 -29.28 2.78
N LEU A 6 10.24 -29.23 4.04
CA LEU A 6 9.94 -28.13 4.95
C LEU A 6 10.68 -26.86 4.52
N GLU A 7 11.96 -26.97 4.19
CA GLU A 7 12.78 -25.85 3.70
C GLU A 7 12.22 -25.27 2.40
N LEU A 8 11.79 -26.12 1.47
CA LEU A 8 11.13 -25.68 0.24
C LEU A 8 9.79 -24.96 0.51
N ALA A 9 8.99 -25.45 1.47
CA ALA A 9 7.75 -24.79 1.85
C ALA A 9 7.99 -23.44 2.52
N ALA A 10 8.97 -23.35 3.43
CA ALA A 10 9.36 -22.10 4.07
C ALA A 10 9.86 -21.06 3.05
N LYS A 11 10.70 -21.48 2.10
CA LYS A 11 11.16 -20.61 1.01
C LYS A 11 9.99 -20.02 0.22
N ARG A 12 9.06 -20.86 -0.24
CA ARG A 12 7.88 -20.40 -1.01
C ARG A 12 6.98 -19.48 -0.22
N TYR A 13 6.85 -19.73 1.08
CA TYR A 13 6.10 -18.86 1.98
C TYR A 13 6.74 -17.47 2.03
N HIS A 14 8.05 -17.38 2.27
CA HIS A 14 8.74 -16.09 2.33
C HIS A 14 8.74 -15.35 1.00
N GLU A 15 8.94 -16.04 -0.13
CA GLU A 15 8.84 -15.43 -1.46
C GLU A 15 7.44 -14.84 -1.72
N ALA A 16 6.38 -15.53 -1.29
CA ALA A 16 5.02 -15.02 -1.42
C ALA A 16 4.74 -13.84 -0.47
N GLU A 17 5.27 -13.89 0.75
CA GLU A 17 5.17 -12.81 1.74
C GLU A 17 5.88 -11.55 1.25
N GLU A 18 7.10 -11.68 0.71
CA GLU A 18 7.86 -10.58 0.10
C GLU A 18 7.10 -9.98 -1.09
N ALA A 19 6.57 -10.81 -1.98
CA ALA A 19 5.79 -10.35 -3.14
C ALA A 19 4.49 -9.64 -2.72
N PHE A 20 3.80 -10.16 -1.70
CA PHE A 20 2.60 -9.54 -1.14
C PHE A 20 2.91 -8.17 -0.53
N ASN A 21 3.99 -8.08 0.25
CA ASN A 21 4.41 -6.83 0.87
C ASN A 21 4.81 -5.79 -0.19
N ALA A 22 5.57 -6.19 -1.21
CA ALA A 22 5.95 -5.30 -2.32
C ALA A 22 4.71 -4.78 -3.06
N ALA A 23 3.76 -5.66 -3.42
CA ALA A 23 2.52 -5.26 -4.06
C ALA A 23 1.68 -4.31 -3.19
N GLY A 24 1.69 -4.50 -1.87
CA GLY A 24 1.04 -3.59 -0.92
C GLY A 24 1.66 -2.19 -0.91
N LEU A 25 2.98 -2.10 -0.96
CA LEU A 25 3.70 -0.82 -1.04
C LEU A 25 3.45 -0.12 -2.38
N ASP A 26 3.50 -0.85 -3.49
CA ASP A 26 3.21 -0.30 -4.81
C ASP A 26 1.78 0.26 -4.87
N LEU A 27 0.80 -0.47 -4.32
CA LEU A 27 -0.59 -0.01 -4.27
C LEU A 27 -0.76 1.26 -3.42
N GLN A 28 -0.06 1.37 -2.29
CA GLN A 28 -0.08 2.57 -1.46
C GLN A 28 0.56 3.76 -2.18
N ALA A 29 1.67 3.56 -2.87
CA ALA A 29 2.37 4.61 -3.61
C ALA A 29 1.49 5.20 -4.72
N GLU A 30 0.85 4.34 -5.52
CA GLU A 30 -0.08 4.77 -6.59
C GLU A 30 -1.33 5.46 -6.02
N ALA A 31 -1.87 4.96 -4.90
CA ALA A 31 -3.00 5.60 -4.23
C ALA A 31 -2.65 7.01 -3.73
N VAL A 32 -1.47 7.19 -3.11
CA VAL A 32 -0.97 8.50 -2.66
C VAL A 32 -0.73 9.43 -3.85
N ALA A 33 -0.13 8.94 -4.93
CA ALA A 33 0.09 9.73 -6.14
C ALA A 33 -1.23 10.28 -6.70
N LEU A 34 -2.27 9.43 -6.75
CA LEU A 34 -3.61 9.85 -7.19
C LEU A 34 -4.26 10.83 -6.22
N LEU A 35 -4.15 10.61 -4.90
CA LEU A 35 -4.70 11.50 -3.87
C LEU A 35 -4.09 12.92 -3.91
N ARG A 36 -2.88 13.04 -4.45
CA ARG A 36 -2.14 14.29 -4.59
C ARG A 36 -2.31 14.96 -5.94
N ASP A 37 -3.01 14.33 -6.87
CA ASP A 37 -3.22 14.88 -8.20
C ASP A 37 -4.05 16.18 -8.10
N PRO A 38 -3.46 17.35 -8.44
CA PRO A 38 -4.16 18.63 -8.34
C PRO A 38 -5.27 18.78 -9.39
N ASP A 39 -5.27 17.96 -10.44
CA ASP A 39 -6.20 18.05 -11.56
C ASP A 39 -7.53 17.32 -11.30
N ASP A 40 -7.60 16.45 -10.28
CA ASP A 40 -8.83 15.75 -9.86
C ASP A 40 -9.07 15.80 -8.34
N PRO A 41 -9.36 16.98 -7.76
CA PRO A 41 -9.51 17.11 -6.30
C PRO A 41 -10.82 16.52 -5.75
N THR A 42 -11.81 16.23 -6.60
CA THR A 42 -13.17 15.86 -6.14
C THR A 42 -13.48 14.40 -6.41
N GLY A 43 -13.64 13.60 -5.35
CA GLY A 43 -14.10 12.21 -5.47
C GLY A 43 -12.98 11.18 -5.59
N VAL A 44 -11.71 11.59 -5.66
CA VAL A 44 -10.56 10.68 -5.66
C VAL A 44 -10.53 9.77 -4.44
N HIS A 45 -10.89 10.26 -3.25
CA HIS A 45 -10.96 9.42 -2.04
C HIS A 45 -11.93 8.25 -2.19
N THR A 46 -13.10 8.50 -2.77
CA THR A 46 -14.12 7.46 -3.03
C THR A 46 -13.61 6.49 -4.09
N THR A 47 -13.01 7.00 -5.16
CA THR A 47 -12.42 6.17 -6.23
C THR A 47 -11.33 5.25 -5.68
N VAL A 48 -10.41 5.77 -4.86
CA VAL A 48 -9.36 4.97 -4.22
C VAL A 48 -9.97 3.91 -3.30
N ALA A 49 -10.96 4.28 -2.47
CA ALA A 49 -11.63 3.32 -1.59
C ALA A 49 -12.34 2.20 -2.39
N ASP A 50 -13.01 2.53 -3.48
CA ASP A 50 -13.73 1.57 -4.32
C ASP A 50 -12.78 0.62 -5.05
N VAL A 51 -11.67 1.12 -5.60
CA VAL A 51 -10.69 0.31 -6.34
C VAL A 51 -9.89 -0.60 -5.39
N THR A 52 -9.48 -0.08 -4.24
CA THR A 52 -8.61 -0.81 -3.29
C THR A 52 -9.41 -1.68 -2.32
N GLY A 53 -10.71 -1.42 -2.16
CA GLY A 53 -11.53 -1.98 -1.10
C GLY A 53 -11.19 -1.44 0.30
N TRP A 54 -10.35 -0.41 0.40
CA TRP A 54 -10.02 0.21 1.68
C TRP A 54 -11.16 1.06 2.21
N THR A 55 -11.21 1.20 3.54
CA THR A 55 -12.18 2.10 4.15
C THR A 55 -11.82 3.55 3.84
N PRO A 56 -12.81 4.46 3.70
CA PRO A 56 -12.54 5.88 3.50
C PRO A 56 -11.64 6.49 4.59
N GLY A 57 -11.76 6.00 5.84
CA GLY A 57 -10.91 6.44 6.94
C GLY A 57 -9.44 6.04 6.78
N TYR A 58 -9.17 4.85 6.22
CA TYR A 58 -7.81 4.44 5.90
C TYR A 58 -7.21 5.28 4.78
N VAL A 59 -7.99 5.59 3.73
CA VAL A 59 -7.56 6.46 2.63
C VAL A 59 -7.21 7.87 3.12
N GLN A 60 -8.03 8.44 4.01
CA GLN A 60 -7.75 9.74 4.64
C GLN A 60 -6.48 9.70 5.50
N GLN A 61 -6.28 8.64 6.28
CA GLN A 61 -5.07 8.46 7.08
C GLN A 61 -3.83 8.34 6.19
N LEU A 62 -3.93 7.61 5.08
CA LEU A 62 -2.84 7.42 4.13
C LEU A 62 -2.39 8.76 3.52
N GLN A 63 -3.35 9.60 3.09
CA GLN A 63 -3.03 10.94 2.61
C GLN A 63 -2.37 11.80 3.72
N ALA A 64 -2.95 11.81 4.93
CA ALA A 64 -2.42 12.61 6.02
C ALA A 64 -1.00 12.23 6.42
N VAL A 65 -0.66 10.92 6.41
CA VAL A 65 0.70 10.43 6.66
C VAL A 65 1.62 10.88 5.55
N ALA A 66 1.24 10.69 4.29
CA ALA A 66 2.05 11.09 3.15
C ALA A 66 2.36 12.60 3.21
N ASP A 67 1.35 13.43 3.49
CA ASP A 67 1.49 14.89 3.54
C ASP A 67 2.39 15.33 4.70
N ALA A 68 2.38 14.60 5.83
CA ALA A 68 3.27 14.84 6.95
C ALA A 68 4.72 14.39 6.71
N GLU A 69 4.97 13.41 5.83
CA GLU A 69 6.32 12.98 5.45
C GLU A 69 7.02 13.97 4.50
N GLU A 70 6.27 14.85 3.85
CA GLU A 70 6.78 15.82 2.87
C GLU A 70 7.11 17.20 3.49
N GLU A 71 6.59 17.52 4.67
CA GLU A 71 6.99 18.71 5.43
C GLU A 71 8.30 18.46 6.21
N PRO A 72 9.45 19.06 5.82
CA PRO A 72 10.54 19.19 6.77
C PRO A 72 10.10 20.15 7.88
N ALA A 73 10.17 19.68 9.13
CA ALA A 73 9.98 20.51 10.31
C ALA A 73 10.82 21.83 10.21
N PRO A 74 10.29 22.97 10.68
CA PRO A 74 10.95 24.28 10.57
C PRO A 74 12.28 24.38 11.32
#